data_AF-A0ABD2UMI7-F1
#
_entry.id   AF-A0ABD2UMI7-F1
#
_cell.length_a   1.000
_cell.length_b   1.000
_cell.length_c   1.000
_cell.angle_alpha   90.00
_cell.angle_beta   90.00
_cell.angle_gamma   90.00
#
_symmetry.space_group_name_H-M   'P 1'
#
loop_
_entity.id
_entity.type
_entity.pdbx_description
1 polymer ?
#
loop_
_entity_poly.entity_id
_entity_poly.type
_entity_poly.pdbx_seq_one_letter_code
_entity_poly.pdbx_strand_id
1 'polypeptide(L)'
;MVHCAQCGIIWDSKDGLFLIEIDRVLKPGGYFVLTSSTTQQQGSSTGAKKGIMSTPLEDFTKKLCWSLLEQQDETFIWQKTVDSQCYTSGKQDTIPICKGQDMQLYYQPLAHCISGTGSDRWIPIHSRSDSMNSTELKVHGVYPDNFFEDSEFWKSAVRNYWSLLSPLIFSDHPKRPGDDDPLPPYNMVRNVLDMNAHYGGLNAALLEAGKSVWVMNVVPLGVHNTLPLILDRGFAGILHNWCEPFPTYPRTYDLLHGNGLLSHLESQGCSTVEVLFEMDRILRPEGWIILPDKLGPIEKVRMVATQMRWEARVIDLQDGSDQRLLVCQKSFVRK
;
A
#
# COMPACT_ATOMS: atom_id res chain seq x y z
N MET A 1 2.33 5.28 10.22
CA MET A 1 1.24 6.07 10.84
C MET A 1 -0.04 5.68 10.15
N VAL A 2 -1.14 5.56 10.89
CA VAL A 2 -2.49 5.46 10.34
C VAL A 2 -3.23 6.73 10.78
N HIS A 3 -3.80 7.45 9.82
CA HIS A 3 -4.61 8.64 10.08
C HIS A 3 -6.02 8.44 9.55
N CYS A 4 -7.02 8.67 10.40
CA CYS A 4 -8.40 8.85 9.96
C CYS A 4 -8.83 10.27 10.31
N ALA A 5 -9.29 11.00 9.29
CA ALA A 5 -9.98 12.27 9.45
C ALA A 5 -11.44 12.10 9.02
N GLN A 6 -12.37 12.33 9.95
CA GLN A 6 -13.82 12.29 9.71
C GLN A 6 -14.30 11.02 8.97
N CYS A 7 -13.64 9.87 9.20
CA CYS A 7 -13.91 8.66 8.43
C CYS A 7 -15.25 7.97 8.77
N GLY A 8 -15.99 8.46 9.77
CA GLY A 8 -17.28 7.89 10.19
C GLY A 8 -17.18 6.48 10.79
N ILE A 9 -15.97 5.99 11.08
CA ILE A 9 -15.72 4.68 11.68
C ILE A 9 -15.89 4.78 13.19
N ILE A 10 -16.71 3.88 13.75
CA ILE A 10 -16.83 3.67 15.20
C ILE A 10 -15.74 2.66 15.60
N TRP A 11 -14.58 3.17 16.00
CA TRP A 11 -13.36 2.38 16.18
C TRP A 11 -13.42 1.32 17.30
N ASP A 12 -14.20 1.61 18.35
CA ASP A 12 -14.46 0.72 19.50
C ASP A 12 -15.56 -0.32 19.23
N SER A 13 -16.23 -0.27 18.07
CA SER A 13 -17.26 -1.24 17.71
C SER A 13 -16.70 -2.65 17.44
N LYS A 14 -17.60 -3.65 17.46
CA LYS A 14 -17.26 -5.08 17.26
C LYS A 14 -16.14 -5.54 18.20
N ASP A 15 -16.23 -5.16 19.47
CA ASP A 15 -15.23 -5.45 20.50
C ASP A 15 -13.82 -4.94 20.13
N GLY A 16 -13.77 -3.73 19.55
CA GLY A 16 -12.55 -3.04 19.13
C GLY A 16 -11.77 -3.72 18.00
N LEU A 17 -12.43 -4.56 17.19
CA LEU A 17 -11.83 -5.28 16.07
C LEU A 17 -11.05 -4.38 15.10
N PHE A 18 -11.55 -3.16 14.84
CA PHE A 18 -10.86 -2.21 13.99
C PHE A 18 -9.56 -1.69 14.62
N LEU A 19 -9.54 -1.46 15.93
CA LEU A 19 -8.33 -1.03 16.63
C LEU A 19 -7.30 -2.16 16.72
N ILE A 20 -7.74 -3.41 16.90
CA ILE A 20 -6.86 -4.60 16.80
C ILE A 20 -6.24 -4.67 15.40
N GLU A 21 -7.03 -4.43 14.36
CA GLU A 21 -6.54 -4.42 12.98
C GLU A 21 -5.53 -3.29 12.72
N ILE A 22 -5.79 -2.09 13.25
CA ILE A 22 -4.81 -1.00 13.19
C ILE A 22 -3.54 -1.36 13.97
N ASP A 23 -3.64 -2.03 15.13
CA ASP A 23 -2.46 -2.49 15.86
C ASP A 23 -1.62 -3.43 15.00
N ARG A 24 -2.25 -4.37 14.29
CA ARG A 24 -1.56 -5.30 13.39
C ARG A 24 -0.82 -4.58 12.26
N VAL A 25 -1.40 -3.52 11.70
CA VAL A 25 -0.79 -2.71 10.63
C VAL A 25 0.32 -1.80 11.18
N LEU A 26 0.16 -1.27 12.40
CA LEU A 26 1.14 -0.38 13.01
C LEU A 26 2.37 -1.15 13.49
N LYS A 27 3.53 -0.64 13.09
CA LYS A 27 4.81 -1.05 13.67
C LYS A 27 4.94 -0.57 15.12
N PRO A 28 5.75 -1.24 15.96
CA PRO A 28 6.00 -0.80 17.34
C PRO A 28 6.55 0.63 17.35
N GLY A 29 5.96 1.49 18.19
CA GLY A 29 6.23 2.94 18.20
C GLY A 29 5.46 3.75 17.14
N GLY A 30 4.67 3.10 16.30
CA GLY A 30 3.84 3.75 15.27
C GLY A 30 2.67 4.53 15.86
N TYR A 31 2.14 5.45 15.06
CA TYR A 31 1.12 6.41 15.49
C TYR A 31 -0.24 6.13 14.85
N PHE A 32 -1.29 6.18 15.66
CA PHE A 32 -2.68 6.28 15.23
C PHE A 32 -3.17 7.70 15.50
N VAL A 33 -3.62 8.39 14.45
CA VAL A 33 -4.14 9.75 14.52
C VAL A 33 -5.62 9.71 14.16
N LEU A 34 -6.46 10.23 15.05
CA LEU A 34 -7.90 10.35 14.81
C LEU A 34 -8.30 11.81 14.88
N THR A 35 -8.87 12.33 13.80
CA THR A 35 -9.49 13.65 13.78
C THR A 35 -11.01 13.48 13.62
N SER A 36 -11.78 13.78 14.67
CA SER A 36 -13.24 13.61 14.64
C SER A 36 -13.97 14.63 15.53
N SER A 37 -14.98 15.28 14.96
CA SER A 37 -15.87 16.20 15.68
C SER A 37 -16.86 15.50 16.62
N THR A 38 -17.14 14.21 16.38
CA THR A 38 -18.09 13.43 17.19
C THR A 38 -17.53 13.00 18.53
N THR A 39 -16.20 12.89 18.68
CA THR A 39 -15.56 12.57 19.96
C THR A 39 -15.81 13.63 21.04
N GLN A 40 -16.06 14.89 20.66
CA GLN A 40 -16.43 15.95 21.62
C GLN A 40 -17.91 15.88 22.04
N GLN A 41 -18.82 15.33 21.22
CA GLN A 41 -20.26 15.36 21.52
C GLN A 41 -20.69 14.42 22.66
N GLN A 42 -19.87 13.45 23.06
CA GLN A 42 -20.14 12.69 24.29
C GLN A 42 -19.84 13.50 25.57
N GLY A 43 -19.17 14.66 25.46
CA GLY A 43 -18.82 15.53 26.59
C GLY A 43 -19.70 16.77 26.77
N SER A 44 -20.68 17.03 25.91
CA SER A 44 -21.50 18.26 25.95
C SER A 44 -22.90 18.07 26.54
N SER A 45 -23.06 17.15 27.50
CA SER A 45 -24.15 17.27 28.47
C SER A 45 -23.72 18.22 29.59
N THR A 46 -24.42 19.35 29.63
CA THR A 46 -24.28 20.46 30.56
C THR A 46 -24.02 20.03 32.01
N GLY A 47 -22.91 20.52 32.60
CA GLY A 47 -22.84 20.78 34.04
C GLY A 47 -22.26 19.70 34.96
N ALA A 48 -21.46 18.75 34.46
CA ALA A 48 -20.75 17.80 35.33
C ALA A 48 -19.22 17.97 35.22
N LYS A 49 -18.58 17.90 36.39
CA LYS A 49 -17.15 18.13 36.68
C LYS A 49 -16.23 17.40 35.69
N LYS A 50 -15.07 18.02 35.41
CA LYS A 50 -13.84 17.40 34.87
C LYS A 50 -13.42 16.21 35.74
N GLY A 51 -14.11 15.09 35.59
CA GLY A 51 -13.92 13.83 36.28
C GLY A 51 -13.77 12.74 35.24
N ILE A 52 -12.54 12.24 35.16
CA ILE A 52 -12.06 11.01 34.51
C ILE A 52 -13.17 9.97 34.34
N MET A 53 -13.84 9.97 33.19
CA MET A 53 -14.59 8.83 32.66
C MET A 53 -14.00 8.61 31.27
N SER A 54 -13.09 7.64 31.18
CA SER A 54 -12.46 7.25 29.93
C SER A 54 -13.52 6.84 28.92
N THR A 55 -13.37 7.31 27.68
CA THR A 55 -14.24 6.84 26.60
C THR A 55 -13.98 5.35 26.35
N PRO A 56 -14.95 4.58 25.84
CA PRO A 56 -14.73 3.18 25.47
C PRO A 56 -13.52 2.99 24.55
N LEU A 57 -13.26 3.96 23.67
CA LEU A 57 -12.08 4.04 22.82
C LEU A 57 -10.76 4.17 23.63
N GLU A 58 -10.70 5.07 24.61
CA GLU A 58 -9.53 5.23 25.47
C GLU A 58 -9.24 3.98 26.30
N ASP A 59 -10.28 3.31 26.81
CA ASP A 59 -10.08 2.08 27.57
C ASP A 59 -9.62 0.93 26.68
N PHE A 60 -10.12 0.85 25.46
CA PHE A 60 -9.65 -0.15 24.50
C PHE A 60 -8.20 0.11 24.06
N THR A 61 -7.81 1.36 23.81
CA THR A 61 -6.43 1.70 23.46
C THR A 61 -5.44 1.38 24.59
N LYS A 62 -5.83 1.54 25.87
CA LYS A 62 -5.04 1.04 27.01
C LYS A 62 -4.89 -0.48 27.01
N LYS A 63 -5.93 -1.24 26.62
CA LYS A 63 -5.86 -2.71 26.47
C LYS A 63 -4.91 -3.12 25.33
N LEU A 64 -4.79 -2.28 24.30
CA LEU A 64 -3.82 -2.41 23.21
C LEU A 64 -2.42 -1.90 23.56
N CYS A 65 -2.14 -1.51 24.82
CA CYS A 65 -0.85 -0.94 25.19
C CYS A 65 -0.48 0.32 24.40
N TRP A 66 -1.47 1.12 23.99
CA TRP A 66 -1.23 2.40 23.35
C TRP A 66 -1.23 3.52 24.40
N SER A 67 -0.34 4.49 24.23
CA SER A 67 -0.30 5.71 25.02
C SER A 67 -0.92 6.86 24.22
N LEU A 68 -1.83 7.62 24.83
CA LEU A 68 -2.23 8.92 24.30
C LEU A 68 -1.06 9.89 24.50
N LEU A 69 -0.51 10.41 23.39
CA LEU A 69 0.61 11.34 23.43
C LEU A 69 0.16 12.78 23.49
N GLU A 70 -0.81 13.14 22.64
CA GLU A 70 -1.27 14.51 22.47
C GLU A 70 -2.75 14.51 22.11
N GLN A 71 -3.44 15.54 22.57
CA GLN A 71 -4.81 15.83 22.18
C GLN A 71 -4.89 17.33 21.89
N GLN A 72 -5.19 17.67 20.64
CA GLN A 72 -5.38 19.04 20.20
C GLN A 72 -6.71 19.17 19.44
N ASP A 73 -7.61 20.00 19.97
CA ASP A 73 -8.95 20.24 19.43
C ASP A 73 -9.76 18.94 19.21
N GLU A 74 -9.95 18.55 17.95
CA GLU A 74 -10.65 17.33 17.53
C GLU A 74 -9.69 16.20 17.14
N THR A 75 -8.38 16.41 17.31
CA THR A 75 -7.33 15.46 16.91
C THR A 75 -6.67 14.81 18.13
N PHE A 76 -6.61 13.49 18.10
CA PHE A 76 -6.01 12.64 19.12
C PHE A 76 -4.89 11.81 18.51
N ILE A 77 -3.76 11.73 19.20
CA ILE A 77 -2.58 11.01 18.75
C ILE A 77 -2.24 9.93 19.78
N TRP A 78 -2.40 8.66 19.39
CA TRP A 78 -1.92 7.53 20.16
C TRP A 78 -0.66 6.94 19.57
N GLN A 79 0.20 6.41 20.42
CA GLN A 79 1.38 5.66 20.03
C GLN A 79 1.31 4.23 20.53
N LYS A 80 1.54 3.28 19.60
CA LYS A 80 1.68 1.86 19.90
C LYS A 80 2.95 1.62 20.71
N THR A 81 2.87 0.79 21.76
CA THR A 81 4.04 0.41 22.56
C THR A 81 5.19 -0.15 21.70
N VAL A 82 6.42 0.13 22.12
CA VAL A 82 7.63 -0.52 21.60
C VAL A 82 7.93 -1.83 22.33
N ASP A 83 7.43 -1.97 23.56
CA ASP A 83 7.62 -3.14 24.41
C ASP A 83 6.52 -4.18 24.15
N SER A 84 6.90 -5.32 23.56
CA SER A 84 5.99 -6.44 23.30
C SER A 84 5.56 -7.17 24.58
N GLN A 85 6.30 -7.03 25.69
CA GLN A 85 5.95 -7.66 26.97
C GLN A 85 4.68 -7.06 27.58
N CYS A 86 4.25 -5.88 27.11
CA CYS A 86 2.99 -5.29 27.54
C CYS A 86 1.77 -6.20 27.24
N TYR A 87 1.84 -7.03 26.20
CA TYR A 87 0.75 -7.96 25.85
C TYR A 87 0.76 -9.25 26.68
N THR A 88 1.90 -9.62 27.26
CA THR A 88 2.07 -10.87 28.02
C THR A 88 2.07 -10.66 29.54
N SER A 89 2.41 -9.46 30.00
CA SER A 89 2.38 -9.07 31.42
C SER A 89 0.93 -8.87 31.89
N GLY A 90 0.34 -9.99 32.32
CA GLY A 90 -1.09 -10.16 32.59
C GLY A 90 -1.76 -9.03 33.37
N LYS A 91 -2.58 -8.24 32.68
CA LYS A 91 -3.76 -7.60 33.26
C LYS A 91 -4.97 -8.50 33.00
N GLN A 92 -5.95 -8.46 33.88
CA GLN A 92 -7.08 -9.41 33.93
C GLN A 92 -8.12 -9.24 32.79
N ASP A 93 -7.72 -8.60 31.68
CA ASP A 93 -8.61 -8.14 30.62
C ASP A 93 -7.86 -7.91 29.29
N THR A 94 -6.77 -8.65 29.07
CA THR A 94 -5.88 -8.50 27.90
C THR A 94 -6.42 -9.20 26.66
N ILE A 95 -6.23 -8.56 25.51
CA ILE A 95 -6.55 -9.13 24.20
C ILE A 95 -5.64 -10.35 23.98
N PRO A 96 -6.18 -11.52 23.57
CA PRO A 96 -5.37 -12.73 23.44
C PRO A 96 -4.30 -12.58 22.36
N ILE A 97 -3.21 -13.35 22.48
CA ILE A 97 -2.19 -13.43 21.42
C ILE A 97 -2.60 -14.50 20.40
N CYS A 98 -2.44 -14.21 19.12
CA CYS A 98 -2.81 -15.14 18.06
C CYS A 98 -1.94 -16.41 18.09
N LYS A 99 -2.56 -17.58 17.89
CA LYS A 99 -1.86 -18.86 17.76
C LYS A 99 -1.51 -19.10 16.30
N GLY A 100 -0.24 -18.99 15.92
CA GLY A 100 0.25 -19.29 14.58
C GLY A 100 1.20 -18.23 14.02
N GLN A 101 1.77 -18.50 12.85
CA GLN A 101 2.49 -17.46 12.10
C GLN A 101 1.48 -16.45 11.58
N ASP A 102 1.80 -15.18 11.85
CA ASP A 102 1.09 -13.96 11.49
C ASP A 102 1.13 -13.76 9.96
N MET A 103 0.45 -14.68 9.25
CA MET A 103 0.21 -14.66 7.82
C MET A 103 -1.14 -13.98 7.61
N GLN A 104 -1.10 -12.76 7.09
CA GLN A 104 -2.30 -12.09 6.62
C GLN A 104 -2.90 -12.95 5.49
N LEU A 105 -4.14 -13.40 5.65
CA LEU A 105 -4.84 -14.23 4.66
C LEU A 105 -6.05 -13.46 4.13
N TYR A 106 -6.15 -13.35 2.80
CA TYR A 106 -7.09 -12.48 2.08
C TYR A 106 -8.58 -12.88 2.26
N TYR A 107 -8.87 -14.16 2.55
CA TYR A 107 -10.22 -14.66 2.82
C TYR A 107 -10.38 -15.20 4.24
N GLN A 108 -9.80 -14.52 5.22
CA GLN A 108 -10.04 -14.86 6.62
C GLN A 108 -10.72 -13.72 7.37
N PRO A 109 -11.67 -14.05 8.26
CA PRO A 109 -12.20 -13.07 9.20
C PRO A 109 -11.06 -12.41 9.98
N LEU A 110 -11.21 -11.11 10.27
CA LEU A 110 -10.29 -10.39 11.13
C LEU A 110 -10.22 -11.09 12.50
N ALA A 111 -8.99 -11.29 12.98
CA ALA A 111 -8.77 -12.00 14.23
C ALA A 111 -8.92 -11.05 15.43
N HIS A 112 -9.61 -11.50 16.48
CA HIS A 112 -9.73 -10.78 17.75
C HIS A 112 -8.50 -11.04 18.66
N CYS A 113 -7.29 -11.00 18.10
CA CYS A 113 -6.05 -11.28 18.83
C CYS A 113 -4.87 -10.45 18.31
N ILE A 114 -3.86 -10.22 19.17
CA ILE A 114 -2.64 -9.51 18.82
C ILE A 114 -1.63 -10.47 18.20
N SER A 115 -1.06 -10.08 17.07
CA SER A 115 -0.08 -10.88 16.34
C SER A 115 1.32 -10.27 16.41
N GLY A 116 2.34 -11.08 16.10
CA GLY A 116 3.72 -10.60 15.93
C GLY A 116 4.50 -10.30 17.22
N THR A 117 3.90 -10.40 18.40
CA THR A 117 4.54 -10.03 19.68
C THR A 117 5.75 -10.89 20.06
N GLY A 118 5.78 -12.15 19.64
CA GLY A 118 6.92 -13.07 19.80
C GLY A 118 7.73 -13.28 18.52
N SER A 119 7.51 -12.47 17.48
CA SER A 119 8.22 -12.60 16.21
C SER A 119 9.45 -11.70 16.19
N ASP A 120 10.52 -12.16 15.55
CA ASP A 120 11.70 -11.33 15.21
C ASP A 120 11.35 -10.12 14.32
N ARG A 121 10.11 -10.04 13.81
CA ARG A 121 9.55 -8.88 13.08
C ARG A 121 9.04 -7.74 13.98
N TRP A 122 9.05 -7.91 15.31
CA TRP A 122 8.72 -6.84 16.26
C TRP A 122 9.89 -5.84 16.36
N ILE A 123 10.07 -5.06 15.31
CA ILE A 123 11.16 -4.07 15.20
C ILE A 123 10.55 -2.67 15.34
N PRO A 124 10.93 -1.90 16.37
CA PRO A 124 10.46 -0.53 16.54
C PRO A 124 10.87 0.39 15.38
N ILE A 125 10.02 1.37 15.06
CA ILE A 125 10.24 2.30 13.95
C ILE A 125 11.57 3.07 14.02
N HIS A 126 12.10 3.30 15.22
CA HIS A 126 13.34 4.06 15.45
C HIS A 126 14.61 3.21 15.39
N SER A 127 14.49 1.88 15.51
CA SER A 127 15.63 0.95 15.46
C SER A 127 15.99 0.54 14.04
N ARG A 128 15.34 1.15 13.05
CA ARG A 128 15.30 0.66 11.69
C ARG A 128 16.37 1.31 10.83
N SER A 129 17.10 0.46 10.10
CA SER A 129 17.98 0.87 9.01
C SER A 129 17.17 1.11 7.73
N ASP A 130 17.62 2.04 6.89
CA ASP A 130 17.06 2.27 5.56
C ASP A 130 17.18 1.03 4.64
N SER A 131 18.16 0.17 4.91
CA SER A 131 18.37 -1.09 4.18
C SER A 131 18.10 -2.31 5.06
N MET A 132 17.42 -3.31 4.48
CA MET A 132 17.20 -4.59 5.15
C MET A 132 18.47 -5.43 5.15
N ASN A 133 18.80 -6.02 6.29
CA ASN A 133 19.94 -6.91 6.43
C ASN A 133 19.58 -8.38 6.13
N SER A 134 20.60 -9.22 5.93
CA SER A 134 20.40 -10.64 5.59
C SER A 134 19.66 -11.44 6.67
N THR A 135 19.70 -11.02 7.93
CA THR A 135 18.97 -11.68 9.02
C THR A 135 17.48 -11.36 8.93
N GLU A 136 17.13 -10.11 8.66
CA GLU A 136 15.74 -9.68 8.46
C GLU A 136 15.12 -10.35 7.23
N LEU A 137 15.86 -10.46 6.12
CA LEU A 137 15.37 -11.16 4.92
C LEU A 137 15.07 -12.65 5.18
N LYS A 138 15.90 -13.32 5.99
CA LYS A 138 15.68 -14.72 6.39
C LYS A 138 14.39 -14.90 7.19
N VAL A 139 13.98 -13.92 7.99
CA VAL A 139 12.69 -13.96 8.71
C VAL A 139 11.50 -14.02 7.74
N HIS A 140 11.67 -13.49 6.53
CA HIS A 140 10.68 -13.55 5.45
C HIS A 140 10.88 -14.73 4.48
N GLY A 141 11.86 -15.61 4.74
CA GLY A 141 12.22 -16.70 3.83
C GLY A 141 12.84 -16.24 2.51
N VAL A 142 13.39 -15.02 2.47
CA VAL A 142 13.98 -14.43 1.26
C VAL A 142 15.49 -14.57 1.28
N TYR A 143 16.05 -15.09 0.19
CA TYR A 143 17.50 -15.15 -0.01
C TYR A 143 18.06 -13.76 -0.35
N PRO A 144 19.15 -13.32 0.29
CA PRO A 144 19.75 -12.00 0.03
C PRO A 144 20.07 -11.73 -1.43
N ASP A 145 20.60 -12.72 -2.15
CA ASP A 145 20.98 -12.58 -3.55
C ASP A 145 19.76 -12.27 -4.44
N ASN A 146 18.66 -13.01 -4.25
CA ASN A 146 17.39 -12.76 -4.98
C ASN A 146 16.85 -11.35 -4.71
N PHE A 147 16.95 -10.86 -3.47
CA PHE A 147 16.50 -9.53 -3.11
C PHE A 147 17.39 -8.43 -3.73
N PHE A 148 18.70 -8.65 -3.75
CA PHE A 148 19.65 -7.74 -4.36
C PHE A 148 19.48 -7.65 -5.87
N GLU A 149 19.31 -8.79 -6.54
CA GLU A 149 19.04 -8.86 -7.98
C GLU A 149 17.73 -8.12 -8.34
N ASP A 150 16.65 -8.34 -7.58
CA ASP A 150 15.38 -7.60 -7.75
C ASP A 150 15.59 -6.08 -7.57
N SER A 151 16.32 -5.68 -6.52
CA SER A 151 16.59 -4.27 -6.26
C SER A 151 17.37 -3.60 -7.38
N GLU A 152 18.43 -4.23 -7.90
CA GLU A 152 19.23 -3.69 -9.00
C GLU A 152 18.45 -3.69 -10.32
N PHE A 153 17.64 -4.71 -10.57
CA PHE A 153 16.71 -4.75 -11.70
C PHE A 153 15.78 -3.53 -11.66
N TRP A 154 15.13 -3.26 -10.52
CA TRP A 154 14.17 -2.15 -10.42
C TRP A 154 14.82 -0.77 -10.53
N LYS A 155 16.02 -0.57 -9.99
CA LYS A 155 16.77 0.68 -10.21
C LYS A 155 17.03 0.92 -11.68
N SER A 156 17.46 -0.11 -12.41
CA SER A 156 17.69 -0.03 -13.85
C SER A 156 16.38 0.19 -14.62
N ALA A 157 15.31 -0.54 -14.26
CA ALA A 157 14.00 -0.42 -14.89
C ALA A 157 13.40 0.97 -14.72
N VAL A 158 13.42 1.55 -13.51
CA VAL A 158 12.95 2.92 -13.25
C VAL A 158 13.74 3.94 -14.07
N ARG A 159 15.07 3.79 -14.15
CA ARG A 159 15.91 4.66 -15.00
C ARG A 159 15.52 4.58 -16.47
N ASN A 160 15.21 3.38 -16.98
CA ASN A 160 14.82 3.14 -18.36
C ASN A 160 13.37 3.60 -18.65
N TYR A 161 12.42 3.34 -17.74
CA TYR A 161 11.05 3.84 -17.89
C TYR A 161 11.03 5.35 -17.86
N TRP A 162 11.81 5.99 -16.98
CA TRP A 162 11.79 7.44 -16.90
C TRP A 162 12.33 8.09 -18.16
N SER A 163 13.32 7.52 -18.86
CA SER A 163 13.73 8.06 -20.16
C SER A 163 12.64 7.94 -21.22
N LEU A 164 11.84 6.87 -21.18
CA LEU A 164 10.70 6.65 -22.08
C LEU A 164 9.48 7.52 -21.76
N LEU A 165 9.23 7.76 -20.47
CA LEU A 165 8.08 8.50 -19.96
C LEU A 165 8.37 10.00 -19.83
N SER A 166 9.63 10.44 -19.74
CA SER A 166 10.01 11.86 -19.62
C SER A 166 9.42 12.76 -20.70
N PRO A 167 9.45 12.39 -22.00
CA PRO A 167 8.85 13.23 -23.03
C PRO A 167 7.32 13.35 -22.94
N LEU A 168 6.65 12.44 -22.20
CA LEU A 168 5.19 12.27 -22.18
C LEU A 168 4.55 12.67 -20.85
N ILE A 169 5.28 12.52 -19.74
CA ILE A 169 4.83 12.71 -18.36
C ILE A 169 5.52 13.93 -17.70
N PHE A 170 6.76 14.25 -18.12
CA PHE A 170 7.58 15.30 -17.53
C PHE A 170 7.98 16.34 -18.57
N SER A 171 7.00 17.11 -19.05
CA SER A 171 7.28 18.46 -19.55
C SER A 171 7.68 19.39 -18.39
N ASP A 172 8.61 18.96 -17.55
CA ASP A 172 9.15 19.70 -16.41
C ASP A 172 10.34 20.53 -16.92
N HIS A 173 10.03 21.59 -17.66
CA HIS A 173 10.82 22.79 -17.51
C HIS A 173 10.39 23.43 -16.19
N PRO A 174 11.26 23.55 -15.17
CA PRO A 174 10.92 24.27 -13.96
C PRO A 174 10.74 25.74 -14.33
N LYS A 175 9.49 26.20 -14.50
CA LYS A 175 9.19 27.62 -14.40
C LYS A 175 9.35 28.00 -12.93
N ARG A 176 10.23 28.97 -12.68
CA ARG A 176 10.42 29.62 -11.38
C ARG A 176 9.04 29.93 -10.77
N PRO A 177 8.74 29.44 -9.56
CA PRO A 177 7.47 29.76 -8.95
C PRO A 177 7.41 31.26 -8.63
N GLY A 178 6.33 31.89 -9.05
CA GLY A 178 5.96 33.26 -8.69
C GLY A 178 4.55 33.24 -8.11
N ASP A 179 4.14 34.29 -7.39
CA ASP A 179 2.91 34.33 -6.58
C ASP A 179 1.57 34.08 -7.33
N ASP A 180 1.61 33.80 -8.64
CA ASP A 180 0.50 33.38 -9.53
C ASP A 180 0.70 31.94 -10.07
N ASP A 181 1.23 31.01 -9.25
CA ASP A 181 1.66 29.69 -9.72
C ASP A 181 0.54 28.92 -10.46
N PRO A 182 0.79 28.45 -11.70
CA PRO A 182 -0.19 27.67 -12.44
C PRO A 182 -0.40 26.32 -11.76
N LEU A 183 -1.62 25.78 -11.89
CA LEU A 183 -1.94 24.42 -11.48
C LEU A 183 -0.87 23.43 -12.02
N PRO A 184 -0.49 22.41 -11.22
CA PRO A 184 0.47 21.41 -11.67
C PRO A 184 0.05 20.85 -13.03
N PRO A 185 1.01 20.52 -13.93
CA PRO A 185 0.66 20.01 -15.24
C PRO A 185 -0.26 18.79 -15.08
N TYR A 186 -1.34 18.76 -15.86
CA TYR A 186 -2.43 17.77 -15.78
C TYR A 186 -1.97 16.30 -15.89
N ASN A 187 -0.69 16.05 -16.19
CA ASN A 187 -0.11 14.73 -16.48
C ASN A 187 0.92 14.25 -15.45
N MET A 188 1.03 14.90 -14.28
CA MET A 188 1.97 14.48 -13.24
C MET A 188 1.48 13.20 -12.55
N VAL A 189 2.25 12.11 -12.66
CA VAL A 189 1.98 10.86 -11.93
C VAL A 189 2.21 11.07 -10.44
N ARG A 190 1.18 10.80 -9.62
CA ARG A 190 1.24 10.90 -8.15
C ARG A 190 0.83 9.62 -7.47
N ASN A 191 -0.15 8.91 -8.01
CA ASN A 191 -0.71 7.69 -7.44
C ASN A 191 -0.43 6.52 -8.37
N VAL A 192 0.42 5.61 -7.92
CA VAL A 192 0.83 4.41 -8.65
C VAL A 192 0.22 3.18 -7.98
N LEU A 193 -0.32 2.27 -8.77
CA LEU A 193 -0.65 0.92 -8.33
C LEU A 193 0.35 -0.03 -8.92
N ASP A 194 1.16 -0.68 -8.08
CA ASP A 194 2.00 -1.80 -8.51
C ASP A 194 1.22 -3.09 -8.29
N MET A 195 0.68 -3.64 -9.37
CA MET A 195 -0.27 -4.74 -9.38
C MET A 195 0.38 -6.11 -9.11
N ASN A 196 1.71 -6.20 -9.21
CA ASN A 196 2.48 -7.40 -8.87
C ASN A 196 3.83 -7.02 -8.24
N ALA A 197 3.78 -6.57 -6.99
CA ALA A 197 4.87 -5.84 -6.36
C ALA A 197 6.07 -6.71 -5.94
N HIS A 198 5.96 -8.04 -5.92
CA HIS A 198 7.01 -8.94 -5.40
C HIS A 198 7.58 -8.43 -4.06
N TYR A 199 8.80 -7.91 -4.00
CA TYR A 199 9.41 -7.39 -2.77
C TYR A 199 9.20 -5.87 -2.53
N GLY A 200 8.35 -5.22 -3.33
CA GLY A 200 8.15 -3.77 -3.34
C GLY A 200 9.31 -3.02 -4.03
N GLY A 201 9.99 -3.67 -4.96
CA GLY A 201 11.21 -3.16 -5.59
C GLY A 201 10.97 -1.91 -6.45
N LEU A 202 9.86 -1.84 -7.18
CA LEU A 202 9.48 -0.63 -7.94
C LEU A 202 9.31 0.57 -7.01
N ASN A 203 8.57 0.41 -5.91
CA ASN A 203 8.35 1.48 -4.92
C ASN A 203 9.69 1.97 -4.34
N ALA A 204 10.56 1.04 -3.94
CA ALA A 204 11.88 1.36 -3.43
C ALA A 204 12.74 2.13 -4.45
N ALA A 205 12.76 1.69 -5.71
CA ALA A 205 13.52 2.34 -6.76
C ALA A 205 12.97 3.74 -7.10
N LEU A 206 11.66 3.94 -7.05
CA LEU A 206 11.03 5.26 -7.23
C LEU A 206 11.40 6.22 -6.09
N LEU A 207 11.40 5.72 -4.84
CA LEU A 207 11.81 6.49 -3.67
C LEU A 207 13.29 6.89 -3.74
N GLU A 208 14.18 5.94 -4.06
CA GLU A 208 15.62 6.19 -4.23
C GLU A 208 15.91 7.17 -5.36
N ALA A 209 15.12 7.13 -6.44
CA ALA A 209 15.20 8.09 -7.54
C ALA A 209 14.56 9.47 -7.21
N GLY A 210 14.15 9.71 -5.97
CA GLY A 210 13.59 10.97 -5.49
C GLY A 210 12.23 11.31 -6.10
N LYS A 211 11.45 10.31 -6.54
CA LYS A 211 10.13 10.54 -7.15
C LYS A 211 9.09 10.78 -6.07
N SER A 212 8.39 11.90 -6.16
CA SER A 212 7.27 12.25 -5.27
C SER A 212 5.99 11.53 -5.69
N VAL A 213 5.98 10.21 -5.55
CA VAL A 213 4.84 9.34 -5.89
C VAL A 213 4.44 8.49 -4.68
N TRP A 214 3.14 8.28 -4.53
CA TRP A 214 2.58 7.30 -3.61
C TRP A 214 2.31 6.01 -4.38
N VAL A 215 2.79 4.88 -3.86
CA VAL A 215 2.65 3.57 -4.50
C VAL A 215 1.87 2.64 -3.57
N MET A 216 0.76 2.11 -4.07
CA MET A 216 0.08 0.96 -3.47
C MET A 216 0.68 -0.32 -4.05
N ASN A 217 1.32 -1.14 -3.20
CA ASN A 217 1.92 -2.40 -3.62
C ASN A 217 0.93 -3.55 -3.47
N VAL A 218 0.63 -4.27 -4.55
CA VAL A 218 -0.25 -5.43 -4.52
C VAL A 218 0.57 -6.70 -4.65
N VAL A 219 0.36 -7.63 -3.73
CA VAL A 219 0.88 -9.00 -3.83
C VAL A 219 -0.28 -9.90 -4.30
N PRO A 220 -0.24 -10.43 -5.53
CA PRO A 220 -1.31 -11.31 -6.01
C PRO A 220 -1.44 -12.58 -5.16
N LEU A 221 -2.63 -13.17 -5.14
CA LEU A 221 -2.79 -14.54 -4.61
C LEU A 221 -2.17 -15.57 -5.56
N GLY A 222 -1.83 -16.75 -5.04
CA GLY A 222 -1.23 -17.83 -5.82
C GLY A 222 0.29 -17.70 -6.01
N VAL A 223 0.92 -16.66 -5.46
CA VAL A 223 2.38 -16.51 -5.36
C VAL A 223 2.84 -16.51 -3.89
N HIS A 224 4.16 -16.54 -3.67
CA HIS A 224 4.74 -16.42 -2.34
C HIS A 224 4.30 -15.11 -1.69
N ASN A 225 3.78 -15.17 -0.46
CA ASN A 225 3.30 -13.99 0.26
C ASN A 225 4.47 -13.13 0.76
N THR A 226 4.79 -12.08 0.01
CA THR A 226 5.82 -11.10 0.31
C THR A 226 5.28 -9.83 0.97
N LEU A 227 3.97 -9.74 1.22
CA LEU A 227 3.36 -8.57 1.83
C LEU A 227 3.99 -8.22 3.19
N PRO A 228 4.27 -9.18 4.10
CA PRO A 228 4.99 -8.87 5.32
C PRO A 228 6.33 -8.20 5.08
N LEU A 229 7.09 -8.59 4.07
CA LEU A 229 8.35 -7.92 3.72
C LEU A 229 8.11 -6.49 3.25
N ILE A 230 7.11 -6.25 2.40
CA ILE A 230 6.76 -4.90 1.91
C ILE A 230 6.36 -3.97 3.06
N LEU A 231 5.50 -4.45 3.97
CA LEU A 231 5.08 -3.70 5.16
C LEU A 231 6.26 -3.48 6.10
N ASP A 232 7.10 -4.50 6.26
CA ASP A 232 8.30 -4.42 7.08
C ASP A 232 9.28 -3.43 6.47
N ARG A 233 9.34 -3.26 5.14
CA ARG A 233 10.02 -2.19 4.38
C ARG A 233 9.46 -0.79 4.60
N GLY A 234 8.29 -0.66 5.23
CA GLY A 234 7.64 0.62 5.50
C GLY A 234 6.79 1.13 4.34
N PHE A 235 6.55 0.28 3.33
CA PHE A 235 5.68 0.59 2.22
C PHE A 235 4.24 0.14 2.49
N ALA A 236 3.27 0.81 1.87
CA ALA A 236 1.88 0.37 1.89
C ALA A 236 1.70 -0.80 0.92
N GLY A 237 0.94 -1.82 1.33
CA GLY A 237 0.58 -2.89 0.42
C GLY A 237 -0.61 -3.71 0.87
N ILE A 238 -1.10 -4.55 -0.05
CA ILE A 238 -2.26 -5.42 0.15
C ILE A 238 -2.06 -6.74 -0.59
N LEU A 239 -2.65 -7.82 -0.08
CA LEU A 239 -2.88 -9.04 -0.86
C LEU A 239 -4.11 -8.82 -1.75
N HIS A 240 -4.12 -9.36 -2.96
CA HIS A 240 -5.33 -9.26 -3.78
C HIS A 240 -5.49 -10.42 -4.76
N ASN A 241 -6.73 -10.84 -4.96
CA ASN A 241 -7.10 -11.78 -6.01
C ASN A 241 -7.51 -11.01 -7.27
N TRP A 242 -6.68 -10.99 -8.30
CA TRP A 242 -7.00 -10.28 -9.55
C TRP A 242 -8.14 -10.93 -10.37
N CYS A 243 -8.63 -12.10 -9.98
CA CYS A 243 -9.92 -12.61 -10.48
C CYS A 243 -11.13 -11.84 -9.89
N GLU A 244 -10.93 -10.88 -8.99
CA GLU A 244 -11.97 -10.06 -8.35
C GLU A 244 -11.73 -8.56 -8.59
N PRO A 245 -12.77 -7.71 -8.46
CA PRO A 245 -12.59 -6.26 -8.51
C PRO A 245 -11.72 -5.73 -7.38
N PHE A 246 -10.86 -4.75 -7.68
CA PHE A 246 -9.99 -4.12 -6.69
C PHE A 246 -10.79 -3.16 -5.81
N PRO A 247 -10.67 -3.22 -4.46
CA PRO A 247 -11.53 -2.47 -3.54
C PRO A 247 -11.09 -0.99 -3.42
N THR A 248 -11.23 -0.24 -4.51
CA THR A 248 -10.89 1.18 -4.60
C THR A 248 -11.92 1.98 -5.39
N TYR A 249 -11.92 3.29 -5.21
CA TYR A 249 -12.77 4.19 -5.98
C TYR A 249 -12.33 4.22 -7.46
N PRO A 250 -13.27 4.34 -8.41
CA PRO A 250 -12.91 4.56 -9.80
C PRO A 250 -11.98 5.78 -9.95
N ARG A 251 -11.05 5.73 -10.91
CA ARG A 251 -10.12 6.84 -11.22
C ARG A 251 -9.24 7.27 -10.03
N THR A 252 -8.76 6.30 -9.26
CA THR A 252 -7.86 6.55 -8.11
C THR A 252 -6.41 6.73 -8.56
N TYR A 253 -5.96 5.96 -9.56
CA TYR A 253 -4.54 5.89 -9.93
C TYR A 253 -4.24 6.65 -11.22
N ASP A 254 -3.04 7.24 -11.27
CA ASP A 254 -2.48 7.92 -12.45
C ASP A 254 -1.64 6.95 -13.30
N LEU A 255 -1.05 5.93 -12.66
CA LEU A 255 -0.23 4.89 -13.31
C LEU A 255 -0.55 3.52 -12.72
N LEU A 256 -0.79 2.54 -13.59
CA LEU A 256 -0.82 1.12 -13.24
C LEU A 256 0.44 0.44 -13.76
N HIS A 257 1.10 -0.33 -12.92
CA HIS A 257 2.27 -1.12 -13.27
C HIS A 257 2.01 -2.59 -12.93
N GLY A 258 2.48 -3.52 -13.76
CA GLY A 258 2.31 -4.96 -13.49
C GLY A 258 3.33 -5.83 -14.20
N ASN A 259 4.51 -6.00 -13.60
CA ASN A 259 5.57 -6.87 -14.13
C ASN A 259 5.19 -8.35 -14.00
N GLY A 260 5.15 -9.07 -15.12
CA GLY A 260 4.76 -10.48 -15.17
C GLY A 260 3.29 -10.74 -14.79
N LEU A 261 2.47 -9.70 -14.68
CA LEU A 261 1.08 -9.80 -14.24
C LEU A 261 0.25 -10.64 -15.21
N LEU A 262 0.42 -10.46 -16.52
CA LEU A 262 -0.41 -11.14 -17.52
C LEU A 262 -0.10 -12.64 -17.55
N SER A 263 1.18 -13.01 -17.50
CA SER A 263 1.60 -14.41 -17.33
C SER A 263 1.02 -15.02 -16.05
N HIS A 264 1.01 -14.27 -14.95
CA HIS A 264 0.42 -14.72 -13.70
C HIS A 264 -1.09 -14.96 -13.84
N LEU A 265 -1.84 -14.04 -14.45
CA LEU A 265 -3.29 -14.19 -14.69
C LEU A 265 -3.61 -15.43 -15.53
N GLU A 266 -2.85 -15.68 -16.59
CA GLU A 266 -3.02 -16.88 -17.41
C GLU A 266 -2.79 -18.17 -16.59
N SER A 267 -1.79 -18.17 -15.70
CA SER A 267 -1.51 -19.33 -14.83
C SER A 267 -2.61 -19.61 -13.81
N GLN A 268 -3.31 -18.58 -13.34
CA GLN A 268 -4.41 -18.70 -12.38
C GLN A 268 -5.77 -18.95 -13.05
N GLY A 269 -5.84 -18.90 -14.39
CA GLY A 269 -7.11 -19.01 -15.12
C GLY A 269 -8.03 -17.80 -14.95
N CYS A 270 -7.50 -16.64 -14.55
CA CYS A 270 -8.28 -15.40 -14.43
C CYS A 270 -8.56 -14.80 -15.81
N SER A 271 -9.73 -14.18 -15.99
CA SER A 271 -10.08 -13.48 -17.23
C SER A 271 -9.26 -12.21 -17.38
N THR A 272 -8.31 -12.19 -18.31
CA THR A 272 -7.52 -10.99 -18.61
C THR A 272 -8.39 -9.82 -19.04
N VAL A 273 -9.52 -10.10 -19.71
CA VAL A 273 -10.47 -9.05 -20.15
C VAL A 273 -11.13 -8.38 -18.96
N GLU A 274 -11.53 -9.13 -17.93
CA GLU A 274 -12.12 -8.56 -16.71
C GLU A 274 -11.12 -7.70 -15.96
N VAL A 275 -9.86 -8.15 -15.87
CA VAL A 275 -8.78 -7.34 -15.28
C VAL A 275 -8.55 -6.05 -16.06
N LEU A 276 -8.61 -6.08 -17.40
CA LEU A 276 -8.47 -4.86 -18.21
C LEU A 276 -9.63 -3.88 -17.98
N PHE A 277 -10.86 -4.36 -17.82
CA PHE A 277 -11.98 -3.50 -17.43
C PHE A 277 -11.80 -2.92 -16.04
N GLU A 278 -11.24 -3.68 -15.11
CA GLU A 278 -10.93 -3.21 -13.77
C GLU A 278 -9.81 -2.16 -13.79
N MET A 279 -8.75 -2.39 -14.57
CA MET A 279 -7.72 -1.40 -14.86
C MET A 279 -8.34 -0.11 -15.44
N ASP A 280 -9.29 -0.21 -16.38
CA ASP A 280 -9.99 0.96 -16.90
C ASP A 280 -10.75 1.69 -15.79
N ARG A 281 -11.49 0.96 -14.96
CA ARG A 281 -12.31 1.54 -13.89
C ARG A 281 -11.46 2.36 -12.92
N ILE A 282 -10.33 1.81 -12.47
CA ILE A 282 -9.49 2.41 -11.40
C ILE A 282 -8.50 3.45 -11.92
N LEU A 283 -8.17 3.43 -13.21
CA LEU A 283 -7.27 4.39 -13.84
C LEU A 283 -7.98 5.69 -14.23
N ARG A 284 -7.33 6.82 -13.95
CA ARG A 284 -7.80 8.15 -14.37
C ARG A 284 -7.77 8.29 -15.90
N PRO A 285 -8.63 9.15 -16.47
CA PRO A 285 -8.46 9.56 -17.86
C PRO A 285 -7.03 10.04 -18.13
N GLU A 286 -6.49 9.72 -19.30
CA GLU A 286 -5.10 10.05 -19.69
C GLU A 286 -4.01 9.36 -18.86
N GLY A 287 -4.40 8.51 -17.91
CA GLY A 287 -3.51 7.71 -17.09
C GLY A 287 -2.79 6.64 -17.89
N TRP A 288 -1.71 6.13 -17.29
CA TRP A 288 -0.75 5.24 -17.95
C TRP A 288 -0.81 3.83 -17.41
N ILE A 289 -0.48 2.86 -18.27
CA ILE A 289 -0.36 1.46 -17.91
C ILE A 289 0.96 0.95 -18.48
N ILE A 290 1.75 0.28 -17.63
CA ILE A 290 3.04 -0.29 -18.00
C ILE A 290 3.04 -1.77 -17.60
N LEU A 291 3.09 -2.64 -18.60
CA LEU A 291 3.01 -4.09 -18.44
C LEU A 291 4.21 -4.75 -19.15
N PRO A 292 5.30 -4.98 -18.41
CA PRO A 292 6.40 -5.83 -18.83
C PRO A 292 5.99 -7.28 -18.69
N ASP A 293 5.98 -8.05 -19.78
CA ASP A 293 5.61 -9.46 -19.77
C ASP A 293 6.12 -10.18 -21.02
N LYS A 294 5.83 -11.48 -21.14
CA LYS A 294 6.08 -12.26 -22.35
C LYS A 294 5.27 -11.72 -23.52
N LEU A 295 5.82 -11.83 -24.73
CA LEU A 295 5.19 -11.38 -25.98
C LEU A 295 3.78 -11.97 -26.18
N GLY A 296 3.58 -13.26 -25.92
CA GLY A 296 2.29 -13.94 -26.11
C GLY A 296 1.12 -13.28 -25.36
N PRO A 297 1.18 -13.16 -24.02
CA PRO A 297 0.19 -12.43 -23.23
C PRO A 297 0.02 -10.96 -23.66
N ILE A 298 1.11 -10.25 -23.98
CA ILE A 298 1.07 -8.84 -24.43
C ILE A 298 0.25 -8.68 -25.71
N GLU A 299 0.43 -9.55 -26.70
CA GLU A 299 -0.29 -9.47 -27.96
C GLU A 299 -1.80 -9.65 -27.76
N LYS A 300 -2.21 -10.55 -26.86
CA LYS A 300 -3.63 -10.73 -26.48
C LYS A 300 -4.20 -9.46 -25.85
N VAL A 301 -3.49 -8.89 -24.88
CA VAL A 301 -3.92 -7.66 -24.20
C VAL A 301 -3.98 -6.48 -25.15
N ARG A 302 -3.01 -6.33 -26.06
CA ARG A 302 -2.98 -5.23 -27.04
C ARG A 302 -4.23 -5.20 -27.91
N MET A 303 -4.73 -6.36 -28.34
CA MET A 303 -5.98 -6.44 -29.11
C MET A 303 -7.17 -5.88 -28.31
N VAL A 304 -7.31 -6.26 -27.04
CA VAL A 304 -8.39 -5.80 -26.17
C VAL A 304 -8.25 -4.31 -25.84
N ALA A 305 -7.04 -3.87 -25.49
CA ALA A 305 -6.74 -2.45 -25.22
C ALA A 305 -7.13 -1.55 -26.40
N THR A 306 -6.87 -2.00 -27.64
CA THR A 306 -7.27 -1.27 -28.86
C THR A 306 -8.80 -1.16 -28.98
N GLN A 307 -9.54 -2.23 -28.67
CA GLN A 307 -11.01 -2.21 -28.66
C GLN A 307 -11.57 -1.29 -27.57
N MET A 308 -10.88 -1.20 -26.43
CA MET A 308 -11.15 -0.24 -25.35
C MET A 308 -10.72 1.19 -25.68
N ARG A 309 -10.17 1.42 -26.88
CA ARG A 309 -9.66 2.71 -27.38
C ARG A 309 -8.50 3.26 -26.56
N TRP A 310 -7.72 2.40 -25.93
CA TRP A 310 -6.43 2.80 -25.34
C TRP A 310 -5.37 2.92 -26.44
N GLU A 311 -4.48 3.89 -26.29
CA GLU A 311 -3.30 3.99 -27.16
C GLU A 311 -2.25 2.99 -26.66
N ALA A 312 -2.04 1.90 -27.39
CA ALA A 312 -1.14 0.83 -26.99
C ALA A 312 0.15 0.82 -27.85
N ARG A 313 1.31 0.74 -27.19
CA ARG A 313 2.63 0.66 -27.82
C ARG A 313 3.40 -0.51 -27.23
N VAL A 314 3.91 -1.40 -28.08
CA VAL A 314 4.78 -2.51 -27.66
C VAL A 314 6.22 -2.13 -27.97
N ILE A 315 7.08 -2.22 -26.96
CA ILE A 315 8.50 -1.89 -27.05
C ILE A 315 9.30 -3.17 -26.85
N ASP A 316 10.24 -3.41 -27.76
CA ASP A 316 11.23 -4.48 -27.66
C ASP A 316 12.42 -4.00 -26.80
N LEU A 317 12.78 -4.80 -25.78
CA LEU A 317 13.87 -4.49 -24.86
C LEU A 317 15.25 -4.85 -25.43
N GLN A 318 15.32 -5.46 -26.62
CA GLN A 318 16.56 -5.81 -27.34
C GLN A 318 17.55 -6.67 -26.55
N ASP A 319 17.07 -7.45 -25.59
CA ASP A 319 17.87 -8.36 -24.77
C ASP A 319 17.92 -9.80 -25.34
N GLY A 320 17.30 -10.03 -26.50
CA GLY A 320 17.19 -11.34 -27.13
C GLY A 320 16.16 -12.26 -26.45
N SER A 321 15.42 -11.77 -25.47
CA SER A 321 14.38 -12.52 -24.78
C SER A 321 12.99 -12.31 -25.41
N ASP A 322 12.03 -13.14 -25.00
CA ASP A 322 10.61 -12.96 -25.35
C ASP A 322 9.91 -11.90 -24.48
N GLN A 323 10.64 -11.16 -23.63
CA GLN A 323 10.08 -10.08 -22.82
C GLN A 323 9.80 -8.87 -23.71
N ARG A 324 8.63 -8.27 -23.52
CA ARG A 324 8.21 -7.03 -24.17
C ARG A 324 7.64 -6.09 -23.12
N LEU A 325 7.69 -4.81 -23.43
CA LEU A 325 7.09 -3.78 -22.61
C LEU A 325 5.86 -3.24 -23.34
N LEU A 326 4.67 -3.50 -22.81
CA LEU A 326 3.44 -2.88 -23.28
C LEU A 326 3.20 -1.59 -22.49
N VAL A 327 3.16 -0.47 -23.20
CA VAL A 327 2.79 0.84 -22.65
C VAL A 327 1.45 1.24 -23.26
N CYS A 328 0.45 1.44 -22.39
CA CYS A 328 -0.86 1.93 -22.81
C CYS A 328 -1.16 3.29 -22.18
N GLN A 329 -1.85 4.15 -22.92
CA GLN A 329 -2.47 5.36 -22.39
C GLN A 329 -3.98 5.27 -22.54
N LYS A 330 -4.70 5.51 -21.44
CA LYS A 330 -6.16 5.57 -21.47
C LYS A 330 -6.59 6.86 -22.17
N SER A 331 -7.33 6.74 -23.28
CA SER A 331 -7.82 7.91 -23.99
C SER A 331 -8.89 8.65 -23.17
N PHE A 332 -8.91 9.98 -23.29
CA PHE A 332 -9.99 10.82 -22.78
C PHE A 332 -10.82 11.35 -23.93
N VAL A 333 -11.96 10.71 -24.17
CA VAL A 333 -12.91 11.19 -25.17
C VAL A 333 -13.81 12.25 -24.51
N ARG A 334 -13.50 13.53 -24.71
CA ARG A 334 -14.51 14.59 -24.53
C ARG A 334 -15.56 14.39 -25.62
N LYS A 335 -16.76 13.99 -25.23
CA LYS A 335 -17.92 13.96 -26.13
C LYS A 335 -18.32 15.37 -26.54
#